data_AF-A0A158L776-F1
#
_entry.id   AF-A0A158L776-F1
#
_cell.length_a   1.000
_cell.length_b   1.000
_cell.length_c   1.000
_cell.angle_alpha   90.00
_cell.angle_beta   90.00
_cell.angle_gamma   90.00
#
_symmetry.space_group_name_H-M   'P 1'
#
loop_
_entity.id
_entity.type
_entity.pdbx_description
1 polymer ?
#
loop_
_entity_poly.entity_id
_entity_poly.type
_entity_poly.pdbx_seq_one_letter_code
_entity_poly.pdbx_strand_id
1 'polypeptide(L)'
;MGLHVVAIDVEPAKLALARELGAKLAIDASTGDPAAVIQKEIGGAHGVLVTAVSRSAFAQALGMVRRGGTISLNGLPPGDFPLPIFSTVLNGITVRGSIVGTRRDLQESLEFAAEGKVRARIHRDRLENINSVFADLKNGKVDGRVVLTID
;
A
#
# COMPACT_ATOMS: atom_id res chain seq x y z
N MET A 1 -5.92 13.84 6.67
CA MET A 1 -5.43 14.17 5.31
C MET A 1 -4.30 15.18 5.40
N GLY A 2 -3.48 15.32 4.36
CA GLY A 2 -2.38 16.30 4.32
C GLY A 2 -0.96 15.70 4.28
N LEU A 3 -0.84 14.39 4.04
CA LEU A 3 0.46 13.75 3.85
C LEU A 3 0.90 13.86 2.39
N HIS A 4 2.19 14.04 2.16
CA HIS A 4 2.79 13.87 0.83
C HIS A 4 3.00 12.37 0.57
N VAL A 5 2.45 11.88 -0.54
CA VAL A 5 2.42 10.44 -0.85
C VAL A 5 3.44 10.09 -1.93
N VAL A 6 4.21 9.04 -1.66
CA VAL A 6 5.00 8.29 -2.65
C VAL A 6 4.36 6.93 -2.82
N ALA A 7 4.04 6.54 -4.06
CA ALA A 7 3.51 5.23 -4.39
C ALA A 7 4.61 4.29 -4.90
N ILE A 8 4.56 3.04 -4.46
CA ILE A 8 5.47 1.97 -4.90
C ILE A 8 4.60 0.81 -5.37
N ASP A 9 4.85 0.31 -6.57
CA ASP A 9 4.26 -0.92 -7.11
C ASP A 9 5.21 -1.48 -8.19
N VAL A 10 4.93 -2.67 -8.70
CA VAL A 10 5.62 -3.28 -9.84
C VAL A 10 4.79 -3.18 -11.12
N GLU A 11 3.51 -2.80 -11.01
CA GLU A 11 2.58 -2.71 -12.14
C GLU A 11 2.42 -1.25 -12.60
N PRO A 12 2.84 -0.91 -13.83
CA PRO A 12 2.71 0.43 -14.39
C PRO A 12 1.28 1.00 -14.33
N ALA A 13 0.25 0.18 -14.56
CA ALA A 13 -1.14 0.62 -14.49
C ALA A 13 -1.54 1.10 -13.08
N LYS A 14 -1.04 0.44 -12.03
CA LYS A 14 -1.29 0.85 -10.63
C LYS A 14 -0.55 2.12 -10.26
N LEU A 15 0.66 2.30 -10.78
CA LEU A 15 1.41 3.54 -10.60
C LEU A 15 0.74 4.72 -11.32
N ALA A 16 0.16 4.50 -12.49
CA ALA A 16 -0.63 5.51 -13.18
C ALA A 16 -1.87 5.91 -12.36
N LEU A 17 -2.62 4.94 -11.83
CA LEU A 17 -3.74 5.20 -10.94
C LEU A 17 -3.31 5.96 -9.68
N ALA A 18 -2.18 5.60 -9.07
CA ALA A 18 -1.69 6.32 -7.89
C ALA A 18 -1.39 7.79 -8.18
N ARG A 19 -0.85 8.12 -9.36
CA ARG A 19 -0.64 9.51 -9.80
C ARG A 19 -1.96 10.24 -10.01
N GLU A 20 -2.95 9.61 -10.65
CA GLU A 20 -4.31 10.15 -10.81
C GLU A 20 -4.93 10.50 -9.45
N LEU A 21 -4.69 9.66 -8.43
CA LEU A 21 -5.16 9.85 -7.05
C LEU A 21 -4.31 10.83 -6.21
N GLY A 22 -3.30 11.48 -6.81
CA GLY A 22 -2.52 12.54 -6.16
C GLY A 22 -1.20 12.12 -5.53
N ALA A 23 -0.67 10.93 -5.81
CA ALA A 23 0.69 10.58 -5.43
C ALA A 23 1.69 11.50 -6.15
N LYS A 24 2.54 12.20 -5.37
CA LYS A 24 3.52 13.15 -5.91
C LYS A 24 4.67 12.44 -6.63
N LEU A 25 5.02 11.25 -6.15
CA LEU A 25 5.99 10.36 -6.77
C LEU A 25 5.37 8.97 -6.87
N ALA A 26 5.67 8.27 -7.95
CA ALA A 26 5.28 6.89 -8.15
C ALA A 26 6.46 6.14 -8.79
N ILE A 27 6.92 5.09 -8.14
CA ILE A 27 8.19 4.41 -8.41
C ILE A 27 7.90 2.94 -8.72
N ASP A 28 8.47 2.48 -9.84
CA ASP A 28 8.37 1.08 -10.27
C ASP A 28 9.50 0.25 -9.64
N ALA A 29 9.13 -0.58 -8.67
CA ALA A 29 10.05 -1.45 -7.95
C ALA A 29 10.56 -2.65 -8.78
N SER A 30 10.03 -2.89 -9.99
CA SER A 30 10.56 -3.88 -10.92
C SER A 30 11.80 -3.39 -11.69
N THR A 31 11.98 -2.07 -11.75
CA THR A 31 13.03 -1.42 -12.57
C THR A 31 14.25 -0.96 -11.77
N GLY A 32 14.21 -1.04 -10.44
CA GLY A 32 15.31 -0.61 -9.58
C GLY A 32 14.97 -0.66 -8.09
N ASP A 33 15.87 -0.14 -7.26
CA ASP A 33 15.67 -0.08 -5.81
C ASP A 33 14.84 1.16 -5.41
N PRO A 34 13.57 1.00 -5.00
CA PRO A 34 12.75 2.12 -4.55
C PRO A 34 13.28 2.78 -3.27
N ALA A 35 14.01 2.07 -2.41
CA ALA A 35 14.56 2.63 -1.19
C ALA A 35 15.62 3.70 -1.52
N ALA A 36 16.56 3.39 -2.42
CA ALA A 36 17.57 4.35 -2.87
C ALA A 36 16.95 5.64 -3.43
N VAL A 37 15.89 5.51 -4.26
CA VAL A 37 15.19 6.66 -4.83
C VAL A 37 14.52 7.50 -3.73
N ILE A 38 13.80 6.87 -2.80
CA ILE A 38 13.13 7.58 -1.70
C ILE A 38 14.13 8.30 -0.79
N GLN A 39 15.26 7.65 -0.47
CA GLN A 39 16.30 8.27 0.34
C GLN A 39 16.92 9.48 -0.37
N LYS A 40 17.21 9.35 -1.67
CA LYS A 40 17.77 10.44 -2.48
C LYS A 40 16.81 11.62 -2.62
N GLU A 41 15.56 11.35 -2.97
CA GLU A 41 14.60 12.41 -3.35
C GLU A 41 14.00 13.12 -2.13
N ILE A 42 13.77 12.40 -1.03
CA ILE A 42 13.03 12.95 0.14
C ILE A 42 13.66 12.66 1.50
N GLY A 43 14.87 12.07 1.54
CA GLY A 43 15.57 11.74 2.79
C GLY A 43 14.87 10.66 3.63
N GLY A 44 14.11 9.77 2.99
CA GLY A 44 13.34 8.73 3.64
C GLY A 44 11.93 9.18 4.06
N ALA A 45 10.96 8.28 3.99
CA ALA A 45 9.57 8.54 4.39
C ALA A 45 9.41 8.57 5.92
N HIS A 46 8.54 9.44 6.44
CA HIS A 46 8.18 9.44 7.87
C HIS A 46 7.40 8.19 8.27
N GLY A 47 6.55 7.72 7.36
CA GLY A 47 5.75 6.52 7.52
C GLY A 47 5.69 5.74 6.21
N VAL A 48 5.64 4.41 6.31
CA VAL A 48 5.45 3.51 5.18
C VAL A 48 4.28 2.59 5.50
N LEU A 49 3.28 2.53 4.61
CA LEU A 49 2.14 1.61 4.70
C LEU A 49 2.31 0.49 3.67
N VAL A 50 2.52 -0.73 4.13
CA VAL A 50 2.75 -1.89 3.26
C VAL A 50 1.46 -2.68 3.10
N THR A 51 0.78 -2.50 1.95
CA THR A 51 -0.44 -3.25 1.58
C THR A 51 -0.18 -4.35 0.55
N ALA A 52 1.06 -4.45 0.05
CA ALA A 52 1.45 -5.43 -0.95
C ALA A 52 1.41 -6.87 -0.40
N VAL A 53 1.16 -7.83 -1.28
CA VAL A 53 1.23 -9.27 -0.97
C VAL A 53 2.57 -9.86 -1.39
N SER A 54 3.67 -9.16 -1.09
CA SER A 54 5.04 -9.59 -1.41
C SER A 54 5.98 -9.38 -0.24
N ARG A 55 6.76 -10.41 0.12
CA ARG A 55 7.81 -10.32 1.15
C ARG A 55 8.91 -9.31 0.80
N SER A 56 9.21 -9.10 -0.48
CA SER A 56 10.21 -8.12 -0.90
C SER A 56 9.79 -6.69 -0.54
N ALA A 57 8.50 -6.36 -0.66
CA ALA A 57 7.98 -5.04 -0.31
C ALA A 57 8.13 -4.74 1.19
N PHE A 58 7.96 -5.74 2.05
CA PHE A 58 8.17 -5.62 3.50
C PHE A 58 9.64 -5.34 3.82
N ALA A 59 10.56 -6.07 3.18
CA ALA A 59 11.99 -5.86 3.36
C ALA A 59 12.44 -4.48 2.83
N GLN A 60 11.95 -4.07 1.65
CA GLN A 60 12.28 -2.78 1.03
C GLN A 60 11.79 -1.59 1.88
N ALA A 61 10.64 -1.70 2.55
CA ALA A 61 10.09 -0.64 3.41
C ALA A 61 11.07 -0.15 4.49
N LEU A 62 11.95 -1.02 4.98
CA LEU A 62 13.01 -0.69 5.94
C LEU A 62 14.06 0.27 5.38
N GLY A 63 14.34 0.19 4.09
CA GLY A 63 15.23 1.12 3.39
C GLY A 63 14.53 2.41 2.98
N MET A 64 13.20 2.42 2.90
CA MET A 64 12.41 3.60 2.50
C MET A 64 12.16 4.56 3.65
N VAL A 65 12.10 4.05 4.88
CA VAL A 65 11.76 4.85 6.07
C VAL A 65 12.97 5.66 6.54
N ARG A 66 12.74 6.87 7.06
CA ARG A 66 13.78 7.69 7.71
C ARG A 66 14.07 7.21 9.14
N ARG A 67 15.16 7.71 9.73
CA ARG A 67 15.43 7.52 11.17
C ARG A 67 14.25 8.00 12.01
N GLY A 68 13.80 7.18 12.95
CA GLY A 68 12.63 7.43 13.80
C GLY A 68 11.27 7.17 13.12
N GLY A 69 11.24 6.72 11.87
CA GLY A 69 9.98 6.52 11.16
C GLY A 69 9.29 5.19 11.49
N THR A 70 8.05 5.06 11.01
CA THR A 70 7.17 3.92 11.30
C THR A 70 6.74 3.18 10.03
N ILE A 71 6.82 1.85 10.06
CA ILE A 71 6.32 0.96 9.03
C ILE A 71 5.06 0.26 9.56
N SER A 72 3.91 0.49 8.92
CA SER A 72 2.64 -0.17 9.20
C SER A 72 2.41 -1.30 8.20
N LEU A 73 2.21 -2.52 8.69
CA LEU A 73 2.04 -3.73 7.90
C LEU A 73 0.56 -4.13 7.81
N ASN A 74 -0.01 -4.06 6.61
CA ASN A 74 -1.39 -4.48 6.35
C ASN A 74 -1.47 -5.71 5.41
N GLY A 75 -0.46 -5.91 4.55
CA GLY A 75 -0.39 -7.07 3.67
C GLY A 75 -0.27 -8.39 4.44
N LEU A 76 -0.77 -9.48 3.85
CA LEU A 76 -0.72 -10.82 4.45
C LEU A 76 -0.11 -11.87 3.48
N PRO A 77 1.11 -11.68 2.95
CA PRO A 77 1.81 -12.76 2.26
C PRO A 77 2.21 -13.86 3.27
N PRO A 78 2.23 -15.14 2.88
CA PRO A 78 2.72 -16.21 3.75
C PRO A 78 4.25 -16.11 3.96
N GLY A 79 4.71 -16.60 5.12
CA GLY A 79 6.12 -16.67 5.50
C GLY A 79 6.68 -15.38 6.11
N ASP A 80 7.99 -15.37 6.36
CA ASP A 80 8.67 -14.27 7.05
C ASP A 80 9.40 -13.33 6.10
N PHE A 81 9.72 -12.13 6.59
CA PHE A 81 10.63 -11.19 5.93
C PHE A 81 11.77 -10.80 6.88
N PRO A 82 12.96 -10.47 6.36
CA PRO A 82 14.10 -10.12 7.21
C PRO A 82 13.90 -8.75 7.88
N LEU A 83 14.07 -8.70 9.20
CA LEU A 83 14.14 -7.47 9.98
C LEU A 83 15.56 -7.29 10.55
N PRO A 84 16.42 -6.49 9.91
CA PRO A 84 17.81 -6.31 10.32
C PRO A 84 17.88 -5.55 11.65
N ILE A 85 18.29 -6.24 12.72
CA ILE A 85 18.29 -5.72 14.10
C ILE A 85 19.14 -4.45 14.22
N PHE A 86 20.37 -4.48 13.72
CA PHE A 86 21.32 -3.37 13.88
C PHE A 86 20.78 -2.05 13.30
N SER A 87 20.33 -2.05 12.04
CA SER A 87 19.75 -0.86 11.42
C SER A 87 18.42 -0.46 12.04
N THR A 88 17.59 -1.42 12.46
CA THR A 88 16.32 -1.13 13.12
C THR A 88 16.55 -0.38 14.43
N VAL A 89 17.50 -0.85 15.25
CA VAL A 89 17.87 -0.22 16.52
C VAL A 89 18.57 1.12 16.30
N LEU A 90 19.62 1.17 15.46
CA LEU A 90 20.42 2.37 15.23
C LEU A 90 19.59 3.52 14.64
N ASN A 91 18.61 3.20 13.80
CA ASN A 91 17.73 4.18 13.19
C ASN A 91 16.44 4.41 13.98
N GLY A 92 16.19 3.68 15.08
CA GLY A 92 14.97 3.83 15.87
C GLY A 92 13.69 3.58 15.07
N ILE A 93 13.69 2.56 14.21
CA ILE A 93 12.55 2.26 13.32
C ILE A 93 11.47 1.50 14.11
N THR A 94 10.21 1.91 13.95
CA THR A 94 9.05 1.15 14.45
C THR A 94 8.46 0.29 13.35
N VAL A 95 8.24 -1.00 13.62
CA VAL A 95 7.48 -1.91 12.74
C VAL A 95 6.22 -2.36 13.48
N ARG A 96 5.06 -2.16 12.87
CA ARG A 96 3.75 -2.39 13.52
C ARG A 96 2.78 -3.11 12.58
N GLY A 97 2.19 -4.20 13.04
CA GLY A 97 1.04 -4.81 12.35
C GLY A 97 -0.22 -3.98 12.53
N SER A 98 -1.02 -3.84 11.48
CA SER A 98 -2.33 -3.20 11.52
C SER A 98 -3.29 -3.91 10.58
N ILE A 99 -4.45 -4.31 11.08
CA ILE A 99 -5.48 -4.97 10.28
C ILE A 99 -6.82 -4.32 10.60
N VAL A 100 -7.60 -4.03 9.55
CA VAL A 100 -8.92 -3.43 9.62
C VAL A 100 -8.95 -2.18 10.52
N GLY A 101 -9.86 -2.13 11.47
CA GLY A 101 -10.00 -1.09 12.47
C GLY A 101 -11.08 -1.46 13.48
N THR A 102 -11.15 -0.71 14.56
CA THR A 102 -12.27 -0.73 15.50
C THR A 102 -13.55 -0.19 14.85
N ARG A 103 -14.69 -0.35 15.54
CA ARG A 103 -15.97 0.27 15.10
C ARG A 103 -15.87 1.79 14.93
N ARG A 104 -15.05 2.43 15.76
CA ARG A 104 -14.80 3.88 15.68
C ARG A 104 -13.99 4.22 14.43
N ASP A 105 -12.91 3.48 14.17
CA ASP A 105 -12.10 3.66 12.95
C ASP A 105 -12.97 3.47 11.70
N LEU A 106 -13.90 2.52 11.71
CA LEU A 106 -14.86 2.33 10.63
C LEU A 106 -15.77 3.54 10.43
N GLN A 107 -16.36 4.09 11.49
CA GLN A 107 -17.19 5.30 11.42
C GLN A 107 -16.40 6.48 10.84
N GLU A 108 -15.22 6.77 11.40
CA GLU A 108 -14.35 7.84 10.93
C GLU A 108 -13.93 7.63 9.45
N SER A 109 -13.69 6.38 9.03
CA SER A 109 -13.38 6.04 7.63
C SER A 109 -14.56 6.28 6.68
N LEU A 110 -15.78 6.00 7.12
CA LEU A 110 -17.00 6.20 6.34
C LEU A 110 -17.32 7.70 6.21
N GLU A 111 -17.04 8.49 7.25
CA GLU A 111 -17.18 9.94 7.22
C GLU A 111 -16.29 10.56 6.13
N PHE A 112 -15.03 10.11 5.98
CA PHE A 112 -14.18 10.55 4.86
C PHE A 112 -14.80 10.26 3.48
N ALA A 113 -15.46 9.12 3.32
CA ALA A 113 -16.14 8.78 2.07
C ALA A 113 -17.41 9.63 1.86
N ALA A 114 -18.20 9.84 2.91
CA ALA A 114 -19.41 10.65 2.89
C ALA A 114 -19.11 12.12 2.56
N GLU A 115 -17.99 12.66 3.03
CA GLU A 115 -17.49 14.00 2.72
C GLU A 115 -16.83 14.10 1.34
N GLY A 116 -16.79 13.02 0.56
CA GLY A 116 -16.19 12.98 -0.78
C GLY A 116 -14.65 13.08 -0.78
N LYS A 117 -14.01 12.98 0.38
CA LYS A 117 -12.54 13.02 0.52
C LYS A 117 -11.88 11.74 0.02
N VAL A 118 -12.62 10.62 0.03
CA VAL A 118 -12.17 9.32 -0.49
C VAL A 118 -13.26 8.75 -1.39
N ARG A 119 -12.90 8.37 -2.62
CA ARG A 119 -13.76 7.64 -3.55
C ARG A 119 -13.06 6.39 -4.03
N ALA A 120 -13.67 5.24 -3.78
CA ALA A 120 -13.14 3.96 -4.25
C ALA A 120 -13.27 3.85 -5.78
N ARG A 121 -12.20 3.42 -6.45
CA ARG A 121 -12.24 2.93 -7.83
C ARG A 121 -12.87 1.54 -7.81
N ILE A 122 -14.10 1.43 -8.31
CA ILE A 122 -14.86 0.18 -8.28
C ILE A 122 -15.24 -0.28 -9.68
N HIS A 123 -15.24 -1.60 -9.86
CA HIS A 123 -15.85 -2.30 -10.99
C HIS A 123 -16.99 -3.15 -10.44
N ARG A 124 -18.15 -3.10 -11.08
CA ARG A 124 -19.29 -3.94 -10.68
C ARG A 124 -19.26 -5.22 -11.47
N ASP A 125 -19.54 -6.33 -10.80
CA ASP A 125 -19.70 -7.64 -11.44
C ASP A 125 -20.81 -8.43 -10.76
N ARG A 126 -21.23 -9.54 -11.36
CA ARG A 126 -22.27 -10.44 -10.85
C ARG A 126 -21.65 -11.57 -10.03
N LEU A 127 -22.42 -12.14 -9.11
CA LEU A 127 -21.95 -13.24 -8.26
C LEU A 127 -21.50 -14.46 -9.08
N GLU A 128 -22.12 -14.72 -10.22
CA GLU A 128 -21.81 -15.85 -11.11
C GLU A 128 -20.37 -15.79 -11.65
N ASN A 129 -19.80 -14.58 -11.77
CA ASN A 129 -18.47 -14.35 -12.32
C ASN A 129 -17.35 -14.44 -11.28
N ILE A 130 -17.65 -14.82 -10.04
CA ILE A 130 -16.69 -14.79 -8.92
C ILE A 130 -15.36 -15.50 -9.21
N ASN A 131 -15.37 -16.61 -9.95
CA ASN A 131 -14.14 -17.32 -10.30
C ASN A 131 -13.27 -16.54 -11.29
N SER A 132 -13.88 -15.82 -12.24
CA SER A 132 -13.16 -14.93 -13.16
C SER A 132 -12.56 -13.75 -12.40
N VAL A 133 -13.33 -13.15 -11.49
CA VAL A 133 -12.85 -12.07 -10.61
C VAL A 133 -11.63 -12.50 -9.81
N PHE A 134 -11.65 -13.72 -9.24
CA PHE A 134 -10.47 -14.25 -8.55
C PHE A 134 -9.28 -14.50 -9.47
N ALA A 135 -9.51 -14.98 -10.69
CA ALA A 135 -8.43 -15.17 -11.67
C ALA A 135 -7.78 -13.83 -12.04
N ASP A 136 -8.57 -12.80 -12.29
CA ASP A 136 -8.07 -11.47 -12.63
C ASP A 136 -7.33 -10.83 -11.45
N LEU A 137 -7.82 -11.00 -10.22
CA LEU A 137 -7.14 -10.53 -9.01
C LEU A 137 -5.77 -11.19 -8.84
N LYS A 138 -5.68 -12.52 -9.02
CA LYS A 138 -4.42 -13.27 -8.94
C LYS A 138 -3.42 -12.84 -10.02
N ASN A 139 -3.91 -12.51 -11.21
CA ASN A 139 -3.10 -12.05 -12.33
C ASN A 139 -2.82 -10.54 -12.31
N GLY A 140 -3.21 -9.82 -11.24
CA GLY A 140 -2.95 -8.39 -11.09
C GLY A 140 -3.73 -7.48 -12.04
N LYS A 141 -4.78 -7.98 -12.70
CA LYS A 141 -5.56 -7.27 -13.73
C LYS A 141 -6.63 -6.33 -13.18
N VAL A 142 -6.80 -6.28 -11.86
CA VAL A 142 -7.81 -5.45 -11.19
C VAL A 142 -7.17 -4.14 -10.74
N ASP A 143 -7.61 -3.01 -11.30
CA ASP A 143 -7.39 -1.68 -10.75
C ASP A 143 -8.48 -1.34 -9.72
N GLY A 144 -8.09 -1.07 -8.48
CA GLY A 144 -9.05 -0.78 -7.39
C GLY A 144 -9.73 -2.02 -6.80
N ARG A 145 -11.06 -2.08 -6.88
CA ARG A 145 -11.88 -3.14 -6.27
C ARG A 145 -13.00 -3.61 -7.20
N VAL A 146 -13.21 -4.92 -7.27
CA VAL A 146 -14.44 -5.48 -7.82
C VAL A 146 -15.48 -5.58 -6.70
N VAL A 147 -16.70 -5.12 -6.97
CA VAL A 147 -17.84 -5.15 -6.05
C VAL A 147 -18.93 -6.01 -6.69
N LEU A 148 -19.28 -7.12 -6.05
CA LEU A 148 -20.36 -7.98 -6.51
C LEU A 148 -21.70 -7.31 -6.27
N THR A 149 -22.59 -7.48 -7.24
CA THR A 149 -23.94 -6.94 -7.25
C THR A 149 -24.94 -8.09 -7.09
N ILE A 150 -26.05 -7.82 -6.38
CA ILE A 150 -27.07 -8.81 -5.97
C ILE A 150 -28.48 -8.30 -6.33
N ASP A 151 -28.55 -7.36 -7.29
CA ASP A 151 -29.77 -6.75 -7.81
C ASP A 151 -30.37 -7.53 -8.99
#